data_AF-A0ABD2QRF4-F1
#
_entry.id   AF-A0ABD2QRF4-F1
#
_cell.length_a   1.000
_cell.length_b   1.000
_cell.length_c   1.000
_cell.angle_alpha   90.00
_cell.angle_beta   90.00
_cell.angle_gamma   90.00
#
_symmetry.space_group_name_H-M   'P 1'
#
loop_
_entity.id
_entity.type
_entity.pdbx_description
1 polymer ?
#
loop_
_entity_poly.entity_id
_entity_poly.type
_entity_poly.pdbx_seq_one_letter_code
_entity_poly.pdbx_strand_id
1 'polypeptide(L)'
;MLDHGKERIRVTNFGLRRMRMAALSLRTYVQGHIIFTEWCLDLSEITSCDIELGEIVYEPPRDGPTLWEIGTPDRSAAEFYIPDPNPKYVNKLYLTQDKFRQYGLWERYAELYPENDLVYTVGVSDYQKDWFFAQVNREIGDNVYQSTTWQIKFKIDNVDQGGSYTLRVALAASNHAELQVRINDPTADPPLLSTGEIGGDNAIARHAIHGIYWLFTVTIPGSLLLGGENTIFLTQAKTANTFQGIMYDYIRLEGPSCQNGNL
;
A
#
# COMPACT_ATOMS: atom_id res chain seq x y z
N MET A 1 -33.95 4.14 -8.27
CA MET A 1 -32.91 4.39 -7.26
C MET A 1 -31.85 3.34 -7.48
N LEU A 2 -30.71 3.73 -8.04
CA LEU A 2 -29.58 2.83 -8.26
C LEU A 2 -28.68 2.96 -7.03
N ASP A 3 -28.57 1.88 -6.28
CA ASP A 3 -27.69 1.74 -5.14
C ASP A 3 -26.23 1.74 -5.65
N HIS A 4 -25.51 2.83 -5.39
CA HIS A 4 -24.11 2.94 -5.77
C HIS A 4 -23.25 2.06 -4.85
N GLY A 5 -23.22 0.76 -5.14
CA GLY A 5 -22.06 -0.13 -5.01
C GLY A 5 -21.25 -0.06 -3.71
N LYS A 6 -21.90 0.04 -2.54
CA LYS A 6 -21.22 -0.22 -1.26
C LYS A 6 -21.12 -1.72 -1.06
N GLU A 7 -19.93 -2.26 -1.29
CA GLU A 7 -19.66 -3.67 -1.02
C GLU A 7 -19.65 -3.89 0.50
N ARG A 8 -20.68 -4.59 1.00
CA ARG A 8 -20.80 -4.95 2.41
C ARG A 8 -20.26 -6.33 2.62
N ILE A 9 -19.25 -6.45 3.47
CA ILE A 9 -18.72 -7.75 3.85
C ILE A 9 -19.50 -8.19 5.08
N ARG A 10 -20.20 -9.31 4.95
CA ARG A 10 -20.94 -9.95 6.03
C ARG A 10 -20.17 -11.17 6.53
N VAL A 11 -19.70 -11.13 7.77
CA VAL A 11 -19.16 -12.32 8.45
C VAL A 11 -20.29 -12.93 9.27
N THR A 12 -20.57 -14.22 9.06
CA THR A 12 -21.58 -14.98 9.82
C THR A 12 -20.91 -16.06 10.67
N ASN A 13 -21.38 -16.26 11.90
CA ASN A 13 -20.88 -17.27 12.86
C ASN A 13 -19.38 -17.19 13.19
N PHE A 14 -18.97 -16.15 13.91
CA PHE A 14 -17.65 -16.08 14.55
C PHE A 14 -17.77 -16.33 16.05
N GLY A 15 -17.00 -17.31 16.56
CA GLY A 15 -16.98 -17.70 17.96
C GLY A 15 -15.57 -17.87 18.51
N LEU A 16 -15.29 -17.30 19.68
CA LEU A 16 -14.01 -17.45 20.38
C LEU A 16 -14.14 -18.51 21.47
N ARG A 17 -13.26 -19.51 21.47
CA ARG A 17 -13.26 -20.61 22.47
C ARG A 17 -12.06 -20.52 23.39
N ARG A 18 -12.27 -20.81 24.69
CA ARG A 18 -11.21 -20.98 25.72
C ARG A 18 -10.25 -19.80 25.84
N MET A 19 -10.76 -18.57 25.87
CA MET A 19 -9.94 -17.39 26.13
C MET A 19 -9.60 -17.24 27.61
N ARG A 20 -8.37 -16.82 27.90
CA ARG A 20 -7.97 -16.41 29.25
C ARG A 20 -8.52 -15.01 29.52
N MET A 21 -8.88 -14.75 30.78
CA MET A 21 -9.41 -13.47 31.23
C MET A 21 -8.36 -12.36 30.99
N ALA A 22 -8.63 -11.47 30.05
CA ALA A 22 -7.81 -10.33 29.68
C ALA A 22 -8.62 -9.37 28.80
N ALA A 23 -8.26 -8.08 28.80
CA ALA A 23 -8.70 -7.17 27.75
C ALA A 23 -8.11 -7.64 26.41
N LEU A 24 -8.96 -7.80 25.39
CA LEU A 24 -8.57 -8.33 24.08
C LEU A 24 -8.99 -7.35 22.98
N SER A 25 -8.07 -7.10 22.04
CA SER A 25 -8.40 -6.38 20.81
C SER A 25 -8.60 -7.40 19.70
N LEU A 26 -9.80 -7.41 19.11
CA LEU A 26 -10.08 -8.19 17.90
C LEU A 26 -9.77 -7.33 16.68
N ARG A 27 -8.93 -7.85 15.79
CA ARG A 27 -8.67 -7.24 14.49
C ARG A 27 -9.15 -8.16 13.39
N THR A 28 -9.98 -7.65 12.50
CA THR A 28 -10.53 -8.40 11.38
C THR A 28 -9.98 -7.85 10.07
N TYR A 29 -9.59 -8.76 9.19
CA TYR A 29 -9.12 -8.45 7.85
C TYR A 29 -9.85 -9.35 6.85
N VAL A 30 -10.20 -8.79 5.71
CA VAL A 30 -10.82 -9.53 4.61
C VAL A 30 -9.90 -9.33 3.42
N GLN A 31 -9.48 -10.45 2.85
CA GLN A 31 -8.62 -10.46 1.69
C GLN A 31 -9.33 -9.78 0.52
N GLY A 32 -8.65 -8.85 -0.14
CA GLY A 32 -9.20 -8.11 -1.28
C GLY A 32 -9.92 -6.81 -0.90
N HIS A 33 -9.89 -6.40 0.38
CA HIS A 33 -10.48 -5.14 0.82
C HIS A 33 -9.50 -4.31 1.66
N ILE A 34 -9.46 -2.98 1.45
CA ILE A 34 -8.77 -2.08 2.39
C ILE A 34 -9.55 -2.14 3.70
N ILE A 35 -9.02 -2.89 4.68
CA ILE A 35 -9.61 -3.01 6.01
C ILE A 35 -8.59 -2.61 7.07
N PHE A 36 -8.99 -1.68 7.92
CA PHE A 36 -8.39 -1.47 9.22
C PHE A 36 -9.51 -1.30 10.24
N THR A 37 -10.06 -2.40 10.74
CA THR A 37 -11.00 -2.37 11.86
C THR A 37 -10.34 -3.00 13.08
N GLU A 38 -10.15 -2.18 14.10
CA GLU A 38 -9.81 -2.62 15.43
C GLU A 38 -11.05 -2.53 16.30
N TRP A 39 -11.54 -3.67 16.77
CA TRP A 39 -12.58 -3.74 17.78
C TRP A 39 -11.91 -4.02 19.12
N CYS A 40 -11.88 -3.05 20.02
CA CYS A 40 -11.53 -3.32 21.41
C CYS A 40 -12.77 -3.90 22.11
N LEU A 41 -12.71 -5.19 22.41
CA LEU A 41 -13.74 -5.85 23.19
C LEU A 41 -13.22 -5.97 24.62
N ASP A 42 -13.78 -5.19 25.53
CA ASP A 42 -13.47 -5.36 26.94
C ASP A 42 -14.17 -6.62 27.45
N LEU A 43 -13.38 -7.66 27.69
CA LEU A 43 -13.84 -8.96 28.16
C LEU A 43 -13.61 -9.15 29.67
N SER A 44 -13.36 -8.06 30.41
CA SER A 44 -13.05 -8.09 31.85
C SER A 44 -14.13 -8.76 32.71
N GLU A 45 -15.37 -8.90 32.22
CA GLU A 45 -16.47 -9.55 32.96
C GLU A 45 -16.88 -10.93 32.42
N ILE A 46 -16.25 -11.45 31.36
CA ILE A 46 -16.70 -12.70 30.72
C ILE A 46 -15.94 -13.91 31.28
N THR A 47 -16.64 -14.68 32.11
CA THR A 47 -16.17 -15.96 32.67
C THR A 47 -16.36 -17.09 31.66
N SER A 48 -15.28 -17.47 30.97
CA SER A 48 -15.11 -18.74 30.25
C SER A 48 -16.30 -19.29 29.44
N CYS A 49 -16.98 -18.47 28.66
CA CYS A 49 -18.02 -18.92 27.73
C CYS A 49 -17.59 -18.68 26.28
N ASP A 50 -18.07 -19.54 25.38
CA ASP A 50 -17.99 -19.31 23.93
C ASP A 50 -18.73 -18.00 23.62
N ILE A 51 -18.05 -17.01 23.05
CA ILE A 51 -18.64 -15.71 22.71
C ILE A 51 -19.02 -15.72 21.24
N GLU A 52 -20.31 -15.61 20.93
CA GLU A 52 -20.80 -15.38 19.58
C GLU A 52 -20.89 -13.87 19.32
N LEU A 53 -20.13 -13.39 18.33
CA LEU A 53 -20.10 -11.96 17.99
C LEU A 53 -21.25 -11.52 17.05
N GLY A 54 -22.15 -12.44 16.70
CA GLY A 54 -23.25 -12.16 15.78
C GLY A 54 -22.79 -11.81 14.37
N GLU A 55 -23.63 -11.09 13.64
CA GLU A 55 -23.31 -10.60 12.29
C GLU A 55 -22.44 -9.34 12.37
N ILE A 56 -21.29 -9.36 11.70
CA ILE A 56 -20.44 -8.18 11.54
C ILE A 56 -20.56 -7.72 10.09
N VAL A 57 -21.02 -6.48 9.90
CA VAL A 57 -21.07 -5.80 8.61
C VAL A 57 -19.95 -4.78 8.54
N TYR A 58 -19.09 -4.92 7.53
CA TYR A 58 -18.05 -3.94 7.24
C TYR A 58 -18.31 -3.24 5.91
N GLU A 59 -18.18 -1.92 5.92
CA GLU A 59 -18.18 -1.06 4.73
C GLU A 59 -16.75 -0.52 4.52
N PRO A 60 -16.01 -0.97 3.50
CA PRO A 60 -14.69 -0.43 3.18
C PRO A 60 -14.75 1.09 2.95
N PRO A 61 -13.80 1.87 3.50
CA PRO A 61 -13.71 3.30 3.27
C PRO A 61 -13.68 3.59 1.77
N ARG A 62 -14.65 4.38 1.30
CA ARG A 62 -14.78 4.80 -0.10
C ARG A 62 -15.47 6.16 -0.10
N ASP A 63 -14.73 7.18 -0.50
CA ASP A 63 -15.20 8.56 -0.52
C ASP A 63 -15.81 8.91 -1.88
N GLY A 64 -15.36 8.24 -2.95
CA GLY A 64 -15.88 8.41 -4.30
C GLY A 64 -15.68 7.19 -5.21
N PRO A 65 -16.00 7.31 -6.51
CA PRO A 65 -15.78 6.23 -7.47
C PRO A 65 -14.28 5.96 -7.64
N THR A 66 -13.89 4.69 -7.74
CA THR A 66 -12.50 4.31 -8.09
C THR A 66 -12.20 4.78 -9.51
N LEU A 67 -11.14 5.57 -9.68
CA LEU A 67 -10.63 5.92 -11.00
C LEU A 67 -9.66 4.85 -11.51
N TRP A 68 -8.77 4.40 -10.63
CA TRP A 68 -7.85 3.29 -10.87
C TRP A 68 -7.29 2.77 -9.55
N GLU A 69 -6.72 1.58 -9.61
CA GLU A 69 -6.08 0.90 -8.50
C GLU A 69 -4.87 0.08 -8.97
N ILE A 70 -3.95 -0.19 -8.05
CA ILE A 70 -2.72 -0.96 -8.25
C ILE A 70 -2.63 -1.97 -7.11
N GLY A 71 -2.56 -3.26 -7.46
CA GLY A 71 -2.54 -4.38 -6.52
C GLY A 71 -3.91 -4.79 -6.00
N THR A 72 -3.89 -5.61 -4.96
CA THR A 72 -4.98 -6.25 -4.25
C THR A 72 -4.78 -5.96 -2.77
N PRO A 73 -5.77 -5.43 -2.04
CA PRO A 73 -5.58 -5.11 -0.62
C PRO A 73 -5.67 -6.39 0.22
N ASP A 74 -4.56 -7.14 0.29
CA ASP A 74 -4.40 -8.38 1.06
C ASP A 74 -3.27 -8.31 2.09
N ARG A 75 -2.66 -7.13 2.26
CA ARG A 75 -1.56 -6.79 3.17
C ARG A 75 -0.24 -7.43 2.79
N SER A 76 -0.06 -7.71 1.51
CA SER A 76 1.08 -8.46 0.97
C SER A 76 1.65 -7.75 -0.24
N ALA A 77 2.98 -7.75 -0.36
CA ALA A 77 3.65 -7.33 -1.58
C ALA A 77 3.91 -8.49 -2.55
N ALA A 78 3.35 -9.68 -2.27
CA ALA A 78 3.69 -10.93 -2.96
C ALA A 78 3.25 -10.99 -4.43
N GLU A 79 2.21 -10.23 -4.81
CA GLU A 79 1.71 -10.20 -6.18
C GLU A 79 2.50 -9.27 -7.10
N PHE A 80 3.30 -8.36 -6.53
CA PHE A 80 4.13 -7.43 -7.28
C PHE A 80 5.35 -8.12 -7.90
N TYR A 81 6.04 -7.40 -8.77
CA TYR A 81 7.19 -7.93 -9.49
C TYR A 81 8.36 -8.25 -8.56
N ILE A 82 8.57 -9.55 -8.37
CA ILE A 82 9.75 -10.12 -7.72
C ILE A 82 10.76 -10.46 -8.82
N PRO A 83 11.95 -9.82 -8.84
CA PRO A 83 12.92 -10.04 -9.91
C PRO A 83 13.58 -11.42 -9.79
N ASP A 84 14.20 -11.87 -10.87
CA ASP A 84 15.06 -13.05 -10.81
C ASP A 84 16.27 -12.77 -9.90
N PRO A 85 16.66 -13.75 -9.06
CA PRO A 85 17.78 -13.59 -8.13
C PRO A 85 19.11 -13.50 -8.85
N ASN A 86 20.11 -12.97 -8.15
CA ASN A 86 21.49 -13.01 -8.65
C ASN A 86 21.93 -14.48 -8.86
N PRO A 87 22.36 -14.87 -10.08
CA PRO A 87 22.77 -16.25 -10.39
C PRO A 87 23.84 -16.83 -9.43
N LYS A 88 24.64 -15.97 -8.79
CA LYS A 88 25.69 -16.37 -7.84
C LYS A 88 25.14 -16.89 -6.51
N TYR A 89 23.95 -16.45 -6.09
CA TYR A 89 23.42 -16.67 -4.75
C TYR A 89 22.06 -17.39 -4.75
N VAL A 90 21.71 -18.02 -5.87
CA VAL A 90 20.41 -18.68 -6.07
C VAL A 90 20.19 -19.78 -5.04
N ASN A 91 19.10 -19.66 -4.29
CA ASN A 91 18.55 -20.76 -3.53
C ASN A 91 17.60 -21.57 -4.41
N LYS A 92 17.97 -22.81 -4.71
CA LYS A 92 17.19 -23.70 -5.59
C LYS A 92 15.80 -24.05 -5.04
N LEU A 93 15.56 -23.91 -3.73
CA LEU A 93 14.26 -24.17 -3.11
C LEU A 93 13.17 -23.18 -3.54
N TYR A 94 13.55 -21.96 -3.92
CA TYR A 94 12.63 -20.85 -4.18
C TYR A 94 12.65 -20.39 -5.65
N LEU A 95 12.96 -21.30 -6.58
CA LEU A 95 12.98 -20.99 -8.02
C LEU A 95 11.58 -20.91 -8.63
N THR A 96 10.66 -21.74 -8.13
CA THR A 96 9.31 -21.90 -8.69
C THR A 96 8.21 -21.39 -7.77
N GLN A 97 8.50 -21.24 -6.47
CA GLN A 97 7.57 -20.81 -5.44
C GLN A 97 8.30 -19.86 -4.48
N ASP A 98 7.54 -19.01 -3.80
CA ASP A 98 8.08 -18.06 -2.81
C ASP A 98 9.33 -17.33 -3.29
N LYS A 99 9.34 -16.87 -4.55
CA LYS A 99 10.52 -16.23 -5.17
C LYS A 99 11.10 -15.11 -4.30
N PHE A 100 10.25 -14.41 -3.55
CA PHE A 100 10.63 -13.35 -2.61
C PHE A 100 11.59 -13.81 -1.51
N ARG A 101 11.75 -15.12 -1.29
CA ARG A 101 12.68 -15.71 -0.31
C ARG A 101 14.13 -15.81 -0.80
N GLN A 102 14.41 -15.38 -2.03
CA GLN A 102 15.79 -15.31 -2.53
C GLN A 102 16.55 -14.17 -1.83
N TYR A 103 17.82 -14.41 -1.50
CA TYR A 103 18.67 -13.40 -0.91
C TYR A 103 19.08 -12.33 -1.94
N GLY A 104 19.17 -11.07 -1.51
CA GLY A 104 19.71 -9.97 -2.31
C GLY A 104 18.73 -9.41 -3.35
N LEU A 105 17.44 -9.72 -3.28
CA LEU A 105 16.45 -9.22 -4.25
C LEU A 105 16.31 -7.70 -4.25
N TRP A 106 16.51 -7.03 -3.11
CA TRP A 106 16.47 -5.57 -3.03
C TRP A 106 17.60 -4.93 -3.87
N GLU A 107 18.78 -5.54 -3.92
CA GLU A 107 19.93 -5.04 -4.69
C GLU A 107 19.65 -5.04 -6.19
N ARG A 108 18.79 -5.96 -6.65
CA ARG A 108 18.35 -6.04 -8.06
C ARG A 108 17.67 -4.75 -8.53
N TYR A 109 17.14 -3.93 -7.62
CA TYR A 109 16.53 -2.66 -8.00
C TYR A 109 17.53 -1.74 -8.72
N ALA A 110 18.75 -1.57 -8.17
CA ALA A 110 19.76 -0.70 -8.78
C ALA A 110 20.28 -1.25 -10.13
N GLU A 111 20.25 -2.58 -10.32
CA GLU A 111 20.64 -3.21 -11.59
C GLU A 111 19.58 -3.08 -12.68
N LEU A 112 18.29 -3.11 -12.30
CA LEU A 112 17.16 -2.96 -13.22
C LEU A 112 16.84 -1.49 -13.52
N TYR A 113 17.13 -0.61 -12.57
CA TYR A 113 16.86 0.83 -12.62
C TYR A 113 18.16 1.63 -12.38
N PRO A 114 19.18 1.51 -13.25
CA PRO A 114 20.49 2.14 -13.00
C PRO A 114 20.44 3.66 -13.08
N GLU A 115 19.65 4.21 -14.01
CA GLU A 115 19.60 5.65 -14.29
C GLU A 115 18.31 6.29 -13.81
N ASN A 116 17.17 5.65 -14.08
CA ASN A 116 15.84 6.18 -13.82
C ASN A 116 15.06 5.25 -12.90
N ASP A 117 14.20 5.83 -12.07
CA ASP A 117 13.31 5.05 -11.21
C ASP A 117 12.08 4.52 -11.96
N LEU A 118 11.37 3.62 -11.29
CA LEU A 118 10.15 2.99 -11.78
C LEU A 118 9.10 4.00 -12.26
N VAL A 119 8.59 3.79 -13.48
CA VAL A 119 7.46 4.53 -14.05
C VAL A 119 6.34 3.54 -14.38
N TYR A 120 5.23 3.66 -13.66
CA TYR A 120 4.02 2.87 -13.85
C TYR A 120 2.97 3.70 -14.58
N THR A 121 2.43 3.20 -15.69
CA THR A 121 1.38 3.90 -16.46
C THR A 121 0.06 3.14 -16.33
N VAL A 122 -0.92 3.79 -15.68
CA VAL A 122 -2.25 3.21 -15.47
C VAL A 122 -2.91 2.84 -16.79
N GLY A 123 -3.42 1.61 -16.87
CA GLY A 123 -4.05 1.06 -18.07
C GLY A 123 -3.07 0.52 -19.13
N VAL A 124 -1.75 0.63 -18.90
CA VAL A 124 -0.71 0.10 -19.80
C VAL A 124 0.21 -0.88 -19.06
N SER A 125 0.69 -0.49 -17.88
CA SER A 125 1.59 -1.31 -17.06
C SER A 125 0.84 -2.42 -16.31
N ASP A 126 1.50 -3.54 -16.09
CA ASP A 126 1.01 -4.68 -15.31
C ASP A 126 1.73 -4.70 -13.97
N TYR A 127 1.01 -4.53 -12.85
CA TYR A 127 1.65 -4.44 -11.53
C TYR A 127 2.38 -5.74 -11.14
N GLN A 128 2.04 -6.88 -11.71
CA GLN A 128 2.75 -8.15 -11.45
C GLN A 128 4.12 -8.20 -12.13
N LYS A 129 4.38 -7.30 -13.10
CA LYS A 129 5.61 -7.29 -13.91
C LYS A 129 6.39 -5.97 -13.84
N ASP A 130 5.67 -4.86 -13.69
CA ASP A 130 6.21 -3.51 -13.84
C ASP A 130 6.23 -2.74 -12.52
N TRP A 131 5.63 -3.29 -11.45
CA TRP A 131 5.68 -2.72 -10.11
C TRP A 131 6.62 -3.53 -9.22
N PHE A 132 7.82 -3.04 -8.96
CA PHE A 132 8.80 -3.76 -8.16
C PHE A 132 8.28 -3.98 -6.73
N PHE A 133 8.55 -5.15 -6.14
CA PHE A 133 7.93 -5.54 -4.87
C PHE A 133 8.30 -4.64 -3.65
N ALA A 134 9.44 -3.94 -3.71
CA ALA A 134 9.90 -3.06 -2.65
C ALA A 134 10.58 -1.79 -3.19
N GLN A 135 10.04 -0.62 -2.85
CA GLN A 135 10.72 0.65 -3.09
C GLN A 135 11.84 0.82 -2.09
N VAL A 136 13.05 0.53 -2.53
CA VAL A 136 14.29 0.65 -1.76
C VAL A 136 15.13 1.80 -2.29
N ASN A 137 16.18 2.16 -1.55
CA ASN A 137 17.19 3.07 -2.06
C ASN A 137 17.97 2.45 -3.22
N ARG A 138 18.47 3.30 -4.12
CA ARG A 138 19.40 2.88 -5.17
C ARG A 138 20.83 2.99 -4.63
N GLU A 139 21.56 1.87 -4.62
CA GLU A 139 22.99 1.92 -4.35
C GLU A 139 23.73 2.51 -5.56
N ILE A 140 24.53 3.54 -5.32
CA ILE A 140 25.31 4.24 -6.36
C ILE A 140 26.82 4.00 -6.25
N GLY A 141 27.23 3.03 -5.41
CA GLY A 141 28.62 2.63 -5.17
C GLY A 141 29.09 2.93 -3.76
N ASP A 142 30.09 2.19 -3.28
CA ASP A 142 30.74 2.36 -1.96
C ASP A 142 29.76 2.40 -0.77
N ASN A 143 28.66 1.64 -0.81
CA ASN A 143 27.56 1.69 0.17
C ASN A 143 26.92 3.08 0.32
N VAL A 144 26.97 3.90 -0.73
CA VAL A 144 26.23 5.15 -0.81
C VAL A 144 24.88 4.87 -1.46
N TYR A 145 23.83 5.36 -0.81
CA TYR A 145 22.45 5.13 -1.21
C TYR A 145 21.78 6.43 -1.61
N GLN A 146 21.04 6.39 -2.71
CA GLN A 146 20.22 7.49 -3.20
C GLN A 146 18.74 7.18 -2.99
N SER A 147 17.96 8.21 -2.65
CA SER A 147 16.51 8.12 -2.57
C SER A 147 15.92 7.76 -3.93
N THR A 148 14.79 7.06 -3.93
CA THR A 148 14.09 6.67 -5.16
C THR A 148 12.73 7.34 -5.23
N THR A 149 12.35 7.78 -6.42
CA THR A 149 11.06 8.43 -6.69
C THR A 149 10.33 7.71 -7.82
N TRP A 150 9.32 6.92 -7.45
CA TRP A 150 8.48 6.21 -8.40
C TRP A 150 7.41 7.14 -8.96
N GLN A 151 7.03 6.91 -10.22
CA GLN A 151 6.01 7.70 -10.91
C GLN A 151 4.80 6.82 -11.23
N ILE A 152 3.60 7.29 -10.88
CA ILE A 152 2.34 6.74 -11.37
C ILE A 152 1.76 7.75 -12.36
N LYS A 153 1.74 7.39 -13.64
CA LYS A 153 1.16 8.19 -14.72
C LYS A 153 -0.26 7.73 -15.01
N PHE A 154 -1.21 8.66 -15.07
CA PHE A 154 -2.62 8.36 -15.32
C PHE A 154 -3.30 9.50 -16.06
N LYS A 155 -4.49 9.22 -16.61
CA LYS A 155 -5.29 10.21 -17.34
C LYS A 155 -6.61 10.50 -16.63
N ILE A 156 -6.99 11.77 -16.58
CA ILE A 156 -8.32 12.22 -16.18
C ILE A 156 -8.79 13.25 -17.22
N ASP A 157 -9.77 12.89 -18.03
CA ASP A 157 -10.23 13.77 -19.11
C ASP A 157 -10.95 15.01 -18.57
N ASN A 158 -11.83 14.81 -17.59
CA ASN A 158 -12.62 15.86 -16.97
C ASN A 158 -12.32 15.94 -15.47
N VAL A 159 -11.45 16.88 -15.09
CA VAL A 159 -11.14 17.13 -13.69
C VAL A 159 -12.19 18.07 -13.09
N ASP A 160 -12.76 17.67 -11.95
CA ASP A 160 -13.51 18.60 -11.11
C ASP A 160 -12.54 19.48 -10.33
N GLN A 161 -12.30 20.69 -10.84
CA GLN A 161 -11.35 21.64 -10.27
C GLN A 161 -11.75 22.12 -8.86
N GLY A 162 -13.04 22.05 -8.50
CA GLY A 162 -13.53 22.34 -7.15
C GLY A 162 -13.65 21.10 -6.26
N GLY A 163 -13.50 19.93 -6.85
CA GLY A 163 -13.62 18.64 -6.19
C GLY A 163 -12.37 18.25 -5.40
N SER A 164 -12.54 17.21 -4.59
CA SER A 164 -11.48 16.63 -3.76
C SER A 164 -11.33 15.16 -4.09
N TYR A 165 -10.17 14.77 -4.59
CA TYR A 165 -9.82 13.40 -4.94
C TYR A 165 -9.12 12.74 -3.75
N THR A 166 -9.30 11.43 -3.59
CA THR A 166 -8.69 10.70 -2.47
C THR A 166 -7.73 9.65 -2.99
N LEU A 167 -6.45 9.77 -2.66
CA LEU A 167 -5.45 8.73 -2.89
C LEU A 167 -5.25 7.93 -1.60
N ARG A 168 -5.51 6.62 -1.66
CA ARG A 168 -5.21 5.68 -0.58
C ARG A 168 -3.93 4.94 -0.90
N VAL A 169 -3.02 4.90 0.07
CA VAL A 169 -1.73 4.21 -0.05
C VAL A 169 -1.60 3.24 1.11
N ALA A 170 -1.73 1.95 0.84
CA ALA A 170 -1.54 0.86 1.78
C ALA A 170 -0.14 0.27 1.62
N LEU A 171 0.56 0.09 2.74
CA LEU A 171 1.89 -0.50 2.80
C LEU A 171 1.81 -1.84 3.52
N ALA A 172 2.33 -2.89 2.87
CA ALA A 172 2.49 -4.21 3.47
C ALA A 172 3.61 -4.23 4.51
N ALA A 173 4.65 -3.42 4.33
CA ALA A 173 5.78 -3.28 5.26
C ALA A 173 6.52 -1.96 5.05
N SER A 174 7.24 -1.50 6.07
CA SER A 174 8.19 -0.41 5.95
C SER A 174 9.34 -0.52 6.95
N ASN A 175 10.52 -0.07 6.54
CA ASN A 175 11.71 -0.12 7.39
C ASN A 175 12.44 1.22 7.37
N HIS A 176 12.33 1.99 8.45
CA HIS A 176 12.96 3.31 8.61
C HIS A 176 12.85 4.19 7.34
N ALA A 177 11.68 4.19 6.71
CA ALA A 177 11.42 4.88 5.46
C ALA A 177 10.61 6.14 5.70
N GLU A 178 10.60 7.04 4.73
CA GLU A 178 9.70 8.20 4.73
C GLU A 178 9.07 8.27 3.34
N LEU A 179 7.75 8.10 3.27
CA LEU A 179 7.00 8.25 2.03
C LEU A 179 6.60 9.72 1.87
N GLN A 180 7.01 10.32 0.75
CA GLN A 180 6.52 11.62 0.32
C GLN A 180 5.69 11.47 -0.95
N VAL A 181 4.54 12.15 -1.00
CA VAL A 181 3.64 12.14 -2.16
C VAL A 181 3.58 13.54 -2.76
N ARG A 182 3.82 13.65 -4.07
CA ARG A 182 3.66 14.89 -4.85
C ARG A 182 2.81 14.64 -6.09
N ILE A 183 2.18 15.69 -6.58
CA ILE A 183 1.26 15.63 -7.73
C ILE A 183 1.74 16.63 -8.78
N ASN A 184 2.02 16.14 -9.99
CA ASN A 184 2.42 16.88 -11.19
C ASN A 184 3.73 17.71 -11.11
N ASP A 185 4.11 18.22 -9.95
CA ASP A 185 5.39 18.85 -9.68
C ASP A 185 6.22 17.98 -8.71
N PRO A 186 7.28 17.31 -9.17
CA PRO A 186 8.14 16.49 -8.31
C PRO A 186 8.99 17.30 -7.33
N THR A 187 9.06 18.62 -7.50
CA THR A 187 9.87 19.54 -6.67
C THR A 187 9.05 20.34 -5.67
N ALA A 188 7.73 20.17 -5.65
CA ALA A 188 6.84 20.86 -4.74
C ALA A 188 7.27 20.68 -3.27
N ASP A 189 7.36 21.81 -2.56
CA ASP A 189 7.73 21.88 -1.15
C ASP A 189 6.77 22.81 -0.40
N PRO A 190 6.05 22.33 0.64
CA PRO A 190 6.08 20.95 1.16
C PRO A 190 5.47 19.94 0.17
N PRO A 191 5.83 18.64 0.26
CA PRO A 191 5.08 17.59 -0.42
C PRO A 191 3.63 17.56 0.08
N LEU A 192 2.72 17.05 -0.73
CA LEU A 192 1.30 16.94 -0.36
C LEU A 192 1.09 16.02 0.85
N LEU A 193 1.91 14.98 0.95
CA LEU A 193 2.07 14.15 2.15
C LEU A 193 3.57 13.96 2.43
N SER A 194 3.97 14.06 3.69
CA SER A 194 5.16 13.36 4.22
C SER A 194 4.71 12.55 5.43
N THR A 195 5.10 11.27 5.48
CA THR A 195 4.78 10.41 6.62
C THR A 195 5.69 10.65 7.82
N GLY A 196 6.77 11.42 7.66
CA GLY A 196 7.93 11.30 8.53
C GLY A 196 8.54 9.89 8.46
N GLU A 197 9.43 9.57 9.39
CA GLU A 197 9.98 8.21 9.47
C GLU A 197 8.91 7.23 9.98
N ILE A 198 8.70 6.16 9.22
CA ILE A 198 7.78 5.08 9.49
C ILE A 198 8.47 3.72 9.39
N GLY A 199 7.86 2.73 10.03
CA GLY A 199 8.31 1.35 9.97
C GLY A 199 9.26 0.96 11.10
N GLY A 200 10.21 0.07 10.77
CA GLY A 200 11.13 -0.56 11.73
C GLY A 200 10.95 -2.09 11.80
N ASP A 201 10.14 -2.65 10.90
CA ASP A 201 10.18 -4.09 10.64
C ASP A 201 11.37 -4.45 9.74
N ASN A 202 11.71 -5.73 9.68
CA ASN A 202 12.84 -6.23 8.90
C ASN A 202 12.39 -7.07 7.71
N ALA A 203 11.21 -6.81 7.13
CA ALA A 203 10.65 -7.66 6.08
C ALA A 203 11.59 -7.77 4.86
N ILE A 204 12.13 -6.64 4.39
CA ILE A 204 13.08 -6.59 3.25
C ILE A 204 14.33 -7.43 3.57
N ALA A 205 14.98 -7.16 4.71
CA ALA A 205 16.20 -7.84 5.12
C ALA A 205 16.01 -9.34 5.41
N ARG A 206 14.76 -9.78 5.65
CA ARG A 206 14.41 -11.17 5.97
C ARG A 206 13.72 -11.91 4.83
N HIS A 207 13.69 -11.32 3.64
CA HIS A 207 13.06 -11.93 2.45
C HIS A 207 11.60 -12.30 2.71
N ALA A 208 10.87 -11.37 3.35
CA ALA A 208 9.43 -11.45 3.55
C ALA A 208 8.71 -10.50 2.58
N ILE A 209 7.38 -10.59 2.53
CA ILE A 209 6.53 -9.77 1.66
C ILE A 209 5.49 -8.96 2.44
N HIS A 210 5.54 -9.01 3.77
CA HIS A 210 4.70 -8.22 4.65
C HIS A 210 5.38 -8.04 6.02
N GLY A 211 4.95 -7.02 6.76
CA GLY A 211 5.48 -6.59 8.04
C GLY A 211 4.44 -5.80 8.81
N ILE A 212 4.80 -4.60 9.26
CA ILE A 212 3.84 -3.68 9.89
C ILE A 212 3.03 -3.00 8.79
N TYR A 213 1.71 -3.16 8.85
CA TYR A 213 0.80 -2.56 7.88
C TYR A 213 0.55 -1.08 8.16
N TRP A 214 0.56 -0.25 7.11
CA TRP A 214 0.21 1.16 7.18
C TRP A 214 -0.85 1.51 6.14
N LEU A 215 -1.72 2.46 6.46
CA LEU A 215 -2.69 3.02 5.51
C LEU A 215 -2.67 4.54 5.60
N PHE A 216 -2.32 5.19 4.51
CA PHE A 216 -2.36 6.63 4.37
C PHE A 216 -3.50 7.05 3.45
N THR A 217 -4.15 8.16 3.79
CA THR A 217 -5.16 8.81 2.95
C THR A 217 -4.64 10.20 2.61
N VAL A 218 -4.49 10.48 1.32
CA VAL A 218 -4.02 11.76 0.79
C VAL A 218 -5.16 12.43 0.05
N THR A 219 -5.58 13.59 0.55
CA THR A 219 -6.58 14.42 -0.10
C THR A 219 -5.90 15.27 -1.17
N ILE A 220 -6.26 15.08 -2.44
CA ILE A 220 -5.74 15.80 -3.60
C ILE A 220 -6.78 16.81 -4.06
N PRO A 221 -6.54 18.13 -3.90
CA PRO A 221 -7.39 19.15 -4.51
C PRO A 221 -7.44 18.99 -6.03
N GLY A 222 -8.62 19.08 -6.63
CA GLY A 222 -8.79 19.04 -8.08
C GLY A 222 -7.97 20.10 -8.82
N SER A 223 -7.68 21.22 -8.17
CA SER A 223 -6.81 22.29 -8.68
C SER A 223 -5.35 21.89 -8.91
N LEU A 224 -4.88 20.78 -8.31
CA LEU A 224 -3.55 20.21 -8.58
C LEU A 224 -3.54 19.27 -9.78
N LEU A 225 -4.72 18.90 -10.31
CA LEU A 225 -4.88 17.95 -11.40
C LEU A 225 -5.16 18.68 -12.73
N LEU A 226 -4.63 18.11 -13.79
CA LEU A 226 -4.75 18.58 -15.16
C LEU A 226 -5.77 17.75 -15.93
N GLY A 227 -6.52 18.37 -16.84
CA GLY A 227 -7.25 17.62 -17.86
C GLY A 227 -6.26 16.91 -18.79
N GLY A 228 -6.32 15.59 -18.87
CA GLY A 228 -5.36 14.75 -19.57
C GLY A 228 -4.37 14.05 -18.63
N GLU A 229 -3.08 14.13 -18.96
CA GLU A 229 -2.03 13.39 -18.25
C GLU A 229 -1.65 14.02 -16.91
N ASN A 230 -1.57 13.17 -15.89
CA ASN A 230 -1.16 13.52 -14.53
C ASN A 230 -0.11 12.51 -14.04
N THR A 231 0.72 12.95 -13.10
CA THR A 231 1.72 12.09 -12.45
C THR A 231 1.65 12.24 -10.94
N ILE A 232 1.54 11.12 -10.22
CA ILE A 232 1.84 11.04 -8.79
C ILE A 232 3.30 10.60 -8.65
N PHE A 233 4.05 11.31 -7.81
CA PHE A 233 5.40 10.95 -7.42
C PHE A 233 5.39 10.37 -6.00
N LEU A 234 5.93 9.17 -5.84
CA LEU A 234 6.12 8.49 -4.56
C LEU A 234 7.61 8.44 -4.25
N THR A 235 8.08 9.28 -3.33
CA THR A 235 9.50 9.34 -2.95
C THR A 235 9.70 8.61 -1.62
N GLN A 236 10.62 7.64 -1.61
CA GLN A 236 11.26 7.18 -0.38
C GLN A 236 12.40 8.17 -0.11
N ALA A 237 12.37 8.90 1.01
CA ALA A 237 13.29 10.01 1.25
C ALA A 237 14.52 9.68 2.14
N LYS A 238 14.62 8.48 2.73
CA LYS A 238 15.65 8.11 3.71
C LYS A 238 16.74 7.24 3.09
N THR A 239 18.00 7.62 3.23
CA THR A 239 19.14 7.02 2.50
C THR A 239 20.25 6.43 3.37
N ALA A 240 19.98 6.12 4.62
CA ALA A 240 20.97 5.62 5.58
C ALA A 240 21.49 4.19 5.26
N ASN A 241 20.67 3.28 4.70
CA ASN A 241 21.12 1.92 4.39
C ASN A 241 20.29 1.21 3.29
N THR A 242 20.75 0.01 2.89
CA THR A 242 20.18 -0.83 1.82
C THR A 242 18.78 -1.38 2.11
N PHE A 243 18.43 -1.54 3.39
CA PHE A 243 17.15 -2.14 3.80
C PHE A 243 16.07 -1.09 4.06
N GLN A 244 16.39 0.20 3.92
CA GLN A 244 15.40 1.24 4.02
C GLN A 244 14.51 1.23 2.79
N GLY A 245 13.22 1.09 3.03
CA GLY A 245 12.28 0.95 1.94
C GLY A 245 10.86 0.71 2.37
N ILE A 246 10.01 0.62 1.36
CA ILE A 246 8.57 0.51 1.45
C ILE A 246 8.14 -0.67 0.61
N MET A 247 7.33 -1.57 1.18
CA MET A 247 6.59 -2.56 0.42
C MET A 247 5.14 -2.09 0.32
N TYR A 248 4.67 -1.87 -0.90
CA TYR A 248 3.28 -1.53 -1.13
C TYR A 248 2.40 -2.78 -1.00
N ASP A 249 1.17 -2.57 -0.57
CA ASP A 249 0.09 -3.56 -0.63
C ASP A 249 -0.88 -3.17 -1.74
N TYR A 250 -1.43 -1.96 -1.62
CA TYR A 250 -2.48 -1.51 -2.51
C TYR A 250 -2.50 0.02 -2.62
N ILE A 251 -2.69 0.54 -3.83
CA ILE A 251 -2.82 1.98 -4.08
C ILE A 251 -4.10 2.21 -4.88
N ARG A 252 -4.91 3.17 -4.45
CA ARG A 252 -6.17 3.51 -5.14
C ARG A 252 -6.38 5.00 -5.21
N LEU A 253 -6.75 5.50 -6.38
CA LEU A 253 -7.26 6.85 -6.55
C LEU A 253 -8.79 6.86 -6.71
N GLU A 254 -9.44 7.68 -5.90
CA GLU A 254 -10.87 7.92 -5.92
C GLU A 254 -11.18 9.33 -6.45
N GLY A 255 -12.24 9.43 -7.24
CA GLY A 255 -12.81 10.71 -7.66
C GLY A 255 -13.53 11.43 -6.52
N PRO A 256 -14.02 12.66 -6.78
CA PRO A 256 -14.79 13.42 -5.80
C PRO A 256 -16.02 12.65 -5.33
N SER A 257 -16.35 12.81 -4.05
CA SER A 257 -17.59 12.29 -3.52
C SER A 257 -18.76 12.90 -4.28
N CYS A 258 -19.67 12.07 -4.79
CA CYS A 258 -20.96 12.55 -5.23
C CYS A 258 -21.73 13.01 -3.99
N GLN A 259 -21.67 14.29 -3.62
CA GLN A 259 -22.66 14.82 -2.71
C GLN A 259 -23.99 14.74 -3.44
N ASN A 260 -24.90 13.90 -2.93
CA ASN A 260 -26.32 14.04 -3.27
C ASN A 260 -26.71 15.45 -2.84
N GLY A 261 -26.73 16.38 -3.80
CA GLY A 261 -27.40 17.65 -3.62
C GLY A 261 -28.82 17.33 -3.20
N ASN A 262 -29.18 17.74 -1.97
CA ASN A 262 -30.56 17.73 -1.54
C ASN A 262 -31.38 18.52 -2.57
N LEU A 263 -32.20 17.82 -3.35
CA LEU A 263 -33.37 18.35 -4.04
C LEU A 263 -34.60 17.73 -3.40
#